data_AF-A0A497N7C2-F1
#
_entry.id   AF-A0A497N7C2-F1
#
_cell.length_a   1.000
_cell.length_b   1.000
_cell.length_c   1.000
_cell.angle_alpha   90.00
_cell.angle_beta   90.00
_cell.angle_gamma   90.00
#
_symmetry.space_group_name_H-M   'P 1'
#
loop_
_entity.id
_entity.type
_entity.pdbx_description
1 polymer ?
#
loop_
_entity_poly.entity_id
_entity_poly.type
_entity_poly.pdbx_seq_one_letter_code
_entity_poly.pdbx_strand_id
1 'polypeptide(L)' 'MRSPSKILALLAILVTDLLFFLFFGVWYPEVFEDLLHWLPWENHLERAILVISGLIIAVLTSIAVVYVSVKHLQRIFEQI' A
#
# COMPACT_ATOMS: atom_id res chain seq x y z
N MET A 1 13.75 -16.95 -16.26
CA MET A 1 14.30 -15.71 -15.69
C MET A 1 13.15 -14.89 -15.10
N ARG A 2 12.91 -14.99 -13.78
CA ARG A 2 11.85 -14.21 -13.11
C ARG A 2 12.43 -12.85 -12.73
N SER A 3 12.20 -11.86 -13.58
CA SER A 3 12.91 -10.58 -13.53
C SER A 3 12.70 -9.83 -12.20
N PRO A 4 13.77 -9.43 -11.50
CA PRO A 4 13.70 -8.64 -10.27
C PRO A 4 12.94 -7.32 -10.44
N SER A 5 12.81 -6.84 -11.69
CA SER A 5 12.02 -5.67 -12.09
C SER A 5 10.55 -5.74 -11.67
N LYS A 6 9.94 -6.94 -11.68
CA LYS A 6 8.53 -7.10 -11.28
C LYS A 6 8.32 -6.93 -9.78
N ILE A 7 9.27 -7.41 -8.98
CA ILE A 7 9.24 -7.26 -7.52
C ILE A 7 9.44 -5.79 -7.16
N LEU A 8 10.38 -5.11 -7.83
CA LEU A 8 10.65 -3.69 -7.62
C LEU A 8 9.43 -2.82 -7.99
N ALA A 9 8.73 -3.15 -9.08
CA ALA A 9 7.49 -2.49 -9.46
C ALA A 9 6.37 -2.71 -8.42
N LEU A 10 6.19 -3.94 -7.93
CA LEU A 10 5.22 -4.25 -6.86
C LEU A 10 5.54 -3.48 -5.57
N LEU A 11 6.82 -3.36 -5.23
CA LEU A 11 7.29 -2.63 -4.06
C LEU A 11 7.05 -1.12 -4.21
N ALA A 12 7.30 -0.57 -5.40
CA ALA A 12 7.02 0.83 -5.70
C ALA A 12 5.52 1.17 -5.64
N ILE A 13 4.67 0.31 -6.19
CA ILE A 13 3.20 0.46 -6.10
C ILE A 13 2.77 0.46 -4.63
N LEU A 14 3.26 -0.49 -3.85
CA LEU A 14 2.91 -0.64 -2.44
C LEU A 14 3.37 0.54 -1.58
N VAL A 15 4.58 1.06 -1.81
CA VAL A 15 5.09 2.26 -1.13
C VAL A 15 4.24 3.47 -1.51
N THR A 16 3.88 3.60 -2.78
CA THR A 16 3.02 4.70 -3.25
C THR A 16 1.63 4.62 -2.62
N ASP A 17 1.06 3.42 -2.51
CA ASP A 17 -0.25 3.17 -1.89
C ASP A 17 -0.22 3.50 -0.39
N LEU A 18 0.83 3.08 0.31
CA LEU A 18 1.01 3.38 1.74
C LEU A 18 1.22 4.87 1.99
N LEU A 19 2.01 5.54 1.14
CA LEU A 19 2.22 6.98 1.20
C LEU A 19 0.93 7.74 0.91
N PHE A 20 0.11 7.26 -0.03
CA PHE A 20 -1.21 7.81 -0.29
C PHE A 20 -2.09 7.74 0.97
N PHE A 21 -2.25 6.58 1.59
CA PHE A 21 -3.07 6.49 2.79
C PHE A 21 -2.52 7.27 4.01
N LEU A 22 -1.19 7.34 4.19
CA LEU A 22 -0.57 8.01 5.34
C LEU A 22 -0.51 9.54 5.19
N PHE A 23 -0.19 10.04 3.99
CA PHE A 23 0.03 11.47 3.77
C PHE A 23 -1.17 12.18 3.16
N PHE A 24 -1.90 11.55 2.24
CA PHE A 24 -2.98 12.25 1.52
C PHE A 24 -4.13 12.62 2.46
N GLY A 25 -4.49 11.74 3.41
CA GLY A 25 -5.50 12.05 4.43
C GLY A 25 -5.08 13.11 5.46
N VAL A 26 -3.78 13.36 5.66
CA VAL A 26 -3.26 14.33 6.64
C VAL A 26 -2.93 15.67 6.01
N TRP A 27 -2.26 15.67 4.85
CA TRP A 27 -1.81 16.88 4.16
C TRP A 27 -2.85 17.46 3.22
N TYR A 28 -3.71 16.62 2.63
CA TYR A 28 -4.74 17.03 1.68
C TYR A 28 -6.11 16.42 2.04
N PRO A 29 -6.62 16.69 3.25
CA PRO A 29 -7.87 16.11 3.72
C PRO A 29 -9.06 16.43 2.80
N GLU A 30 -9.11 17.64 2.25
CA GLU A 30 -10.17 18.07 1.31
C GLU A 30 -10.14 17.27 0.01
N VAL A 31 -8.97 17.08 -0.60
CA VAL A 31 -8.81 16.29 -1.83
C VAL A 31 -9.12 14.81 -1.57
N PHE A 32 -8.74 14.31 -0.40
CA PHE A 32 -9.06 12.95 0.02
C PHE A 32 -10.56 12.74 0.22
N GLU A 33 -11.24 13.70 0.85
CA GLU A 33 -12.71 13.69 0.97
C GLU A 33 -13.41 13.80 -0.38
N ASP A 34 -12.95 14.65 -1.29
CA ASP A 34 -13.50 14.79 -2.64
C ASP A 34 -13.36 13.50 -3.45
N LEU A 35 -12.18 12.86 -3.41
CA LEU A 35 -11.96 11.55 -4.04
C LEU A 35 -12.89 10.48 -3.45
N LEU A 36 -13.10 10.51 -2.13
CA LEU A 36 -14.04 9.61 -1.47
C LEU A 36 -15.50 9.96 -1.78
N HIS A 37 -15.84 11.24 -1.99
CA HIS A 37 -17.16 11.72 -2.43
C HIS A 37 -17.50 11.37 -3.87
N TRP A 38 -16.48 11.15 -4.68
CA TRP A 38 -16.64 10.60 -6.02
C TRP A 38 -17.06 9.14 -6.02
N LEU A 39 -16.82 8.41 -4.92
CA LEU A 39 -17.36 7.07 -4.74
C LEU A 39 -18.84 7.16 -4.33
N PRO A 40 -19.72 6.33 -4.92
CA PRO A 40 -21.17 6.42 -4.77
C PRO A 40 -21.70 5.96 -3.39
N TRP A 41 -20.88 6.03 -2.35
CA TRP A 41 -21.24 5.60 -1.01
C TRP A 41 -21.86 6.76 -0.23
N GLU A 42 -23.18 6.68 -0.01
CA GLU A 42 -23.98 7.66 0.73
C GLU A 42 -23.66 7.68 2.23
N ASN A 43 -23.23 6.55 2.80
CA ASN A 43 -22.98 6.42 4.23
C ASN A 43 -21.52 6.70 4.61
N HIS A 44 -21.29 7.74 5.42
CA HIS A 44 -19.98 8.06 6.00
C HIS A 44 -19.34 6.86 6.75
N LEU A 45 -20.17 6.01 7.36
CA LEU A 45 -19.72 4.84 8.10
C LEU A 45 -19.18 3.73 7.17
N GLU A 46 -19.85 3.48 6.05
CA GLU A 46 -19.38 2.50 5.04
C GLU A 46 -18.07 2.95 4.40
N ARG A 47 -17.96 4.25 4.08
CA ARG A 47 -16.74 4.86 3.57
C ARG A 47 -15.57 4.70 4.54
N ALA A 48 -15.78 4.95 5.83
CA ALA A 48 -14.73 4.77 6.85
C ALA A 48 -14.27 3.31 6.94
N ILE A 49 -15.20 2.35 6.90
CA ILE A 49 -14.87 0.91 6.91
C ILE A 49 -14.04 0.52 5.68
N LEU A 50 -14.36 1.05 4.51
CA LEU A 50 -13.62 0.80 3.26
C LEU A 50 -12.19 1.36 3.32
N VAL A 51 -12.02 2.59 3.81
CA VAL A 51 -10.68 3.18 3.98
C VAL A 51 -9.86 2.38 4.99
N ILE A 52 -10.44 2.00 6.12
CA ILE A 52 -9.74 1.22 7.16
C ILE A 52 -9.38 -0.17 6.64
N SER A 53 -10.29 -0.85 5.93
CA SER A 53 -10.02 -2.17 5.35
C SER A 53 -8.96 -2.11 4.25
N GLY A 54 -8.99 -1.10 3.39
CA GLY A 54 -7.94 -0.82 2.40
C GLY A 54 -6.57 -0.61 3.07
N LEU A 55 -6.52 0.20 4.14
CA LEU A 55 -5.31 0.45 4.90
C LEU A 55 -4.76 -0.85 5.53
N ILE A 56 -5.62 -1.68 6.13
CA ILE A 56 -5.20 -2.97 6.71
C ILE A 56 -4.57 -3.87 5.64
N ILE A 57 -5.19 -3.97 4.46
CA ILE A 57 -4.68 -4.76 3.34
C ILE A 57 -3.34 -4.21 2.85
N ALA A 58 -3.20 -2.89 2.72
CA ALA A 58 -1.95 -2.25 2.32
C ALA A 58 -0.81 -2.54 3.32
N VAL A 59 -1.09 -2.46 4.63
CA VAL A 59 -0.12 -2.78 5.69
C VAL A 59 0.28 -4.25 5.65
N LEU A 60 -0.67 -5.18 5.57
CA LEU A 60 -0.38 -6.62 5.52
C LEU A 60 0.43 -6.99 4.27
N THR A 61 0.10 -6.39 3.14
CA THR A 61 0.83 -6.60 1.88
C THR A 61 2.25 -6.02 1.99
N SER A 62 2.40 -4.86 2.64
CA SER A 62 3.71 -4.26 2.93
C SER A 62 4.60 -5.17 3.76
N ILE A 63 4.07 -5.72 4.86
CA ILE A 63 4.79 -6.69 5.70
C ILE A 63 5.22 -7.90 4.88
N ALA A 64 4.32 -8.47 4.06
CA ALA A 64 4.63 -9.62 3.22
C ALA A 64 5.74 -9.33 2.20
N VAL A 65 5.70 -8.18 1.54
CA VAL A 65 6.70 -7.77 0.55
C VAL A 65 8.05 -7.51 1.21
N VAL A 66 8.08 -6.83 2.37
CA VAL A 66 9.30 -6.63 3.15
C VAL A 66 9.89 -7.97 3.58
N TYR A 67 9.06 -8.88 4.11
CA TYR A 67 9.50 -10.22 4.52
C TYR A 67 10.13 -11.00 3.36
N VAL A 68 9.45 -11.03 2.20
CA VAL A 68 9.98 -11.71 0.99
C VAL A 68 11.28 -11.05 0.53
N SER A 69 11.37 -9.73 0.56
CA SER A 69 12.55 -8.97 0.14
C SER A 69 13.75 -9.24 1.05
N VAL A 70 13.56 -9.21 2.38
CA VAL A 70 14.60 -9.53 3.36
C VAL A 70 15.07 -10.97 3.21
N LYS A 71 14.14 -11.92 3.06
CA LYS A 71 14.48 -13.34 2.87
C LYS A 71 15.24 -13.57 1.55
N HIS A 72 14.91 -12.84 0.51
CA HIS A 72 15.64 -12.89 -0.76
C HIS A 72 17.05 -12.30 -0.62
N LEU A 73 17.20 -11.21 0.13
CA LEU A 73 18.49 -10.58 0.39
C LEU A 73 19.41 -11.50 1.21
N GLN A 74 18.87 -12.16 2.24
CA GLN A 74 19.60 -13.15 3.04
C GLN A 74 20.13 -14.30 2.17
N ARG A 75 19.31 -14.84 1.26
CA ARG A 75 19.78 -15.88 0.32
C ARG A 75 20.89 -15.40 -0.61
N ILE A 76 20.83 -14.16 -1.10
CA ILE A 76 21.90 -13.60 -1.92
C ILE A 76 23.19 -13.49 -1.09
N PHE A 77 23.06 -13.07 0.17
CA PHE A 77 24.20 -12.93 1.07
C PHE A 77 24.82 -14.27 1.46
N GLU A 78 24.02 -15.33 1.62
CA GLU A 78 24.51 -16.71 1.84
C GLU A 78 25.20 -17.32 0.61
N GLN A 79 25.01 -16.76 -0.59
CA GLN A 79 25.62 -17.22 -1.83
C GLN A 79 26.94 -16.52 -2.18
N ILE A 80 27.33 -15.47 -1.45
CA ILE A 80 28.58 -14.72 -1.60
C ILE A 80 29.59 -15.23 -0.56
#